data_AF-A0A438JZG7-F1
#
_entry.id   AF-A0A438JZG7-F1
#
_cell.length_a   1.000
_cell.length_b   1.000
_cell.length_c   1.000
_cell.angle_alpha   90.00
_cell.angle_beta   90.00
_cell.angle_gamma   90.00
#
_symmetry.space_group_name_H-M   'P 1'
#
loop_
_entity.id
_entity.type
_entity.pdbx_description
1 polymer ?
#
loop_
_entity_poly.entity_id
_entity_poly.type
_entity_poly.pdbx_seq_one_letter_code
_entity_poly.pdbx_strand_id
1 'polypeptide(L)'
;MGEVGGWTPLFLRPFNDWEVEEVERLLSSIQDKRLDADGEDRMLWKGTKNEIFTVKSLYKSLDHSCAVSFPGKIIWSPYVPSKVSFFAWEASWEKVLTQDQLKRRGWILANRCCLCCAEEESINHILVHCSKTKILWDLVFSLFGVNWVLPFSVKDTLLSWYVSFKDKNHRKV
;
A
#
# COMPACT_ATOMS: atom_id res chain seq x y z
N MET A 1 28.89 -6.70 -46.42
CA MET A 1 29.69 -5.78 -45.58
C MET A 1 29.03 -5.76 -44.22
N GLY A 2 29.60 -6.45 -43.24
CA GLY A 2 29.03 -6.51 -41.89
C GLY A 2 29.21 -5.16 -41.21
N GLU A 3 28.12 -4.58 -40.71
CA GLU A 3 28.20 -3.35 -39.93
C GLU A 3 28.96 -3.63 -38.63
N VAL A 4 30.15 -3.06 -38.53
CA VAL A 4 30.96 -3.11 -37.30
C VAL A 4 30.15 -2.47 -36.18
N GLY A 5 29.90 -3.23 -35.11
CA GLY A 5 29.19 -2.77 -33.90
C GLY A 5 27.67 -2.97 -33.87
N GLY A 6 27.08 -3.75 -34.78
CA GLY A 6 25.65 -4.11 -34.74
C GLY A 6 25.33 -5.24 -33.74
N TRP A 7 24.13 -5.24 -33.18
CA TRP A 7 23.65 -6.33 -32.33
C TRP A 7 23.22 -7.54 -33.18
N THR A 8 23.76 -8.72 -32.90
CA THR A 8 23.31 -9.98 -33.52
C THR A 8 22.96 -10.99 -32.43
N PRO A 9 21.78 -10.89 -31.80
CA PRO A 9 21.38 -11.79 -30.73
C PRO A 9 21.19 -13.21 -31.27
N LEU A 10 21.82 -14.19 -30.62
CA LEU A 10 21.67 -15.61 -30.91
C LEU A 10 20.70 -16.22 -29.91
N PHE A 11 19.55 -16.67 -30.39
CA PHE A 11 18.54 -17.31 -29.55
C PHE A 11 18.72 -18.84 -29.55
N LEU A 12 18.72 -19.43 -28.36
CA LEU A 12 18.96 -20.87 -28.18
C LEU A 12 17.74 -21.74 -28.52
N ARG A 13 16.56 -21.14 -28.65
CA ARG A 13 15.30 -21.83 -28.95
C ARG A 13 14.35 -20.95 -29.77
N PRO A 14 13.35 -21.55 -30.45
CA PRO A 14 12.23 -20.80 -31.02
C PRO A 14 11.41 -20.10 -29.93
N PHE A 15 10.75 -19.01 -30.31
CA PHE A 15 9.86 -18.24 -29.43
C PHE A 15 8.46 -18.85 -29.41
N ASN A 16 7.78 -18.74 -28.27
CA ASN A 16 6.34 -18.97 -28.22
C ASN A 16 5.59 -17.71 -28.68
N ASP A 17 4.32 -17.86 -29.09
CA ASP A 17 3.51 -16.75 -29.61
C ASP A 17 3.40 -15.56 -28.63
N TRP A 18 3.34 -15.80 -27.32
CA TRP A 18 3.27 -14.75 -26.31
C TRP A 18 4.60 -14.02 -26.06
N GLU A 19 5.71 -14.53 -26.59
CA GLU A 19 7.04 -13.92 -26.43
C GLU A 19 7.40 -13.03 -27.64
N VAL A 20 6.70 -13.19 -28.77
CA VAL A 20 7.02 -12.51 -30.03
C VAL A 20 6.98 -10.99 -29.87
N GLU A 21 5.98 -10.45 -29.18
CA GLU A 21 5.83 -9.01 -28.98
C GLU A 21 6.95 -8.43 -28.10
N GLU A 22 7.38 -9.17 -27.07
CA GLU A 22 8.50 -8.76 -26.21
C GLU A 22 9.83 -8.80 -26.96
N VAL A 23 10.03 -9.80 -27.81
CA VAL A 23 11.22 -9.92 -28.65
C VAL A 23 11.26 -8.79 -29.68
N GLU A 24 10.14 -8.46 -30.31
CA GLU A 24 10.05 -7.34 -31.25
C GLU A 24 10.38 -6.00 -30.56
N ARG A 25 9.85 -5.77 -29.35
CA ARG A 25 10.19 -4.62 -28.52
C ARG A 25 11.69 -4.57 -28.20
N LEU A 26 12.28 -5.70 -27.83
CA LEU A 26 13.70 -5.80 -27.52
C LEU A 26 14.55 -5.47 -28.74
N LEU A 27 14.28 -6.12 -29.89
CA LEU A 27 15.02 -5.92 -31.14
C LEU A 27 14.94 -4.45 -31.58
N SER A 28 13.76 -3.85 -31.50
CA SER A 28 13.57 -2.42 -31.77
C SER A 28 14.37 -1.52 -30.81
N SER A 29 14.54 -1.92 -29.54
CA SER A 29 15.31 -1.14 -28.57
C SER A 29 16.83 -1.26 -28.74
N ILE A 30 17.33 -2.33 -29.36
CA ILE A 30 18.77 -2.58 -29.52
C ILE A 30 19.27 -2.22 -30.92
N GLN A 31 18.42 -2.28 -31.96
CA GLN A 31 18.83 -1.97 -33.35
C GLN A 31 19.40 -0.54 -33.49
N ASP A 32 18.88 0.41 -32.71
CA ASP A 32 19.32 1.81 -32.75
C ASP A 32 20.61 2.07 -31.95
N LYS A 33 21.16 1.05 -31.27
CA LYS A 33 22.33 1.18 -30.39
C LYS A 33 23.54 0.50 -31.02
N ARG A 34 24.63 1.25 -31.20
CA ARG A 34 25.91 0.69 -31.63
C ARG A 34 26.75 0.27 -30.44
N LEU A 35 27.38 -0.90 -30.53
CA LEU A 35 28.36 -1.37 -29.57
C LEU A 35 29.69 -0.67 -29.80
N ASP A 36 30.28 -0.17 -28.71
CA ASP A 36 31.67 0.30 -28.68
C ASP A 36 32.55 -0.88 -28.25
N ALA A 37 33.42 -1.34 -29.15
CA ALA A 37 34.26 -2.51 -28.91
C ALA A 37 35.42 -2.24 -27.93
N ASP A 38 35.79 -0.98 -27.75
CA ASP A 38 36.89 -0.56 -26.88
C ASP A 38 36.41 -0.09 -25.49
N GLY A 39 35.09 -0.03 -25.29
CA GLY A 39 34.46 0.39 -24.03
C GLY A 39 34.20 -0.78 -23.08
N GLU A 40 34.47 -0.59 -21.79
CA GLU A 40 34.03 -1.53 -20.76
C GLU A 40 32.52 -1.42 -20.51
N ASP A 41 31.86 -2.56 -20.29
CA ASP A 41 30.45 -2.63 -19.92
C ASP A 41 30.17 -1.91 -18.60
N ARG A 42 29.10 -1.10 -18.58
CA ARG A 42 28.66 -0.37 -17.38
C ARG A 42 27.18 -0.61 -17.12
N MET A 43 26.84 -0.86 -15.85
CA MET A 43 25.45 -0.82 -15.41
C MET A 43 24.98 0.63 -15.32
N LEU A 44 23.94 0.96 -16.10
CA LEU A 44 23.29 2.26 -16.08
C LEU A 44 21.89 2.14 -15.46
N TRP A 45 21.61 2.96 -14.46
CA TRP A 45 20.31 3.02 -13.79
C TRP A 45 19.45 4.16 -14.34
N LYS A 46 18.42 3.82 -15.13
CA LYS A 46 17.50 4.81 -15.72
C LYS A 46 16.65 5.58 -14.69
N GLY A 47 16.58 5.12 -13.45
CA GLY A 47 15.79 5.77 -12.40
C GLY A 47 16.45 7.00 -11.76
N THR A 48 17.64 7.41 -12.23
CA THR A 48 18.34 8.61 -11.73
C THR A 48 19.04 9.35 -12.87
N LYS A 49 19.09 10.70 -12.79
CA LYS A 49 19.74 11.55 -13.80
C LYS A 49 21.25 11.33 -13.95
N ASN A 50 21.90 10.84 -12.90
CA ASN A 50 23.33 10.53 -12.89
C ASN A 50 23.63 9.06 -13.25
N GLU A 51 22.60 8.29 -13.64
CA GLU A 51 22.71 6.91 -14.11
C GLU A 51 23.35 5.91 -13.12
N ILE A 52 23.52 6.32 -11.85
CA ILE A 52 24.11 5.51 -10.79
C ILE A 52 23.01 4.72 -10.08
N PHE A 53 23.18 3.41 -10.02
CA PHE A 53 22.32 2.56 -9.21
C PHE A 53 22.55 2.82 -7.72
N THR A 54 21.46 3.01 -6.98
CA THR A 54 21.46 2.95 -5.52
C THR A 54 20.24 2.18 -5.05
N VAL A 55 20.36 1.49 -3.92
CA VAL A 55 19.21 0.83 -3.27
C VAL A 55 18.08 1.84 -3.02
N LYS A 56 18.43 3.07 -2.64
CA LYS A 56 17.48 4.18 -2.45
C LYS A 56 16.73 4.56 -3.72
N SER A 57 17.41 4.63 -4.88
CA SER A 57 16.76 4.97 -6.14
C SER A 57 15.88 3.84 -6.66
N LEU A 58 16.26 2.58 -6.43
CA LEU A 58 15.42 1.41 -6.69
C LEU A 58 14.13 1.46 -5.89
N TYR A 59 14.20 1.66 -4.56
CA TYR A 59 12.98 1.76 -3.75
C TYR A 59 12.10 2.93 -4.21
N LYS A 60 12.69 4.08 -4.56
CA LYS A 60 11.94 5.21 -5.11
C LYS A 60 11.26 4.91 -6.46
N SER A 61 11.89 4.12 -7.34
CA SER A 61 11.25 3.72 -8.60
C SER A 61 10.18 2.65 -8.38
N LEU A 62 10.31 1.83 -7.33
CA LEU A 62 9.28 0.88 -6.93
C LEU A 62 8.12 1.57 -6.21
N ASP A 63 8.34 2.75 -5.63
CA ASP A 63 7.35 3.60 -4.96
C ASP A 63 6.33 4.24 -5.93
N HIS A 64 6.18 3.69 -7.14
CA HIS A 64 5.00 3.92 -7.99
C HIS A 64 3.71 3.32 -7.38
N SER A 65 3.80 2.69 -6.20
CA SER A 65 2.65 2.38 -5.37
C SER A 65 1.97 3.69 -4.95
N CYS A 66 0.86 4.00 -5.62
CA CYS A 66 -0.27 4.82 -5.15
C CYS A 66 -0.05 5.28 -3.71
N ALA A 67 0.15 6.58 -3.47
CA ALA A 67 0.34 7.11 -2.12
C ALA A 67 -0.93 6.85 -1.30
N VAL A 68 -1.08 5.63 -0.79
CA VAL A 68 -2.20 5.19 0.01
C VAL A 68 -2.05 5.97 1.30
N SER A 69 -2.90 6.97 1.48
CA SER A 69 -2.95 7.78 2.70
C SER A 69 -2.98 6.84 3.90
N PHE A 70 -1.99 6.95 4.80
CA PHE A 70 -1.87 6.05 5.94
C PHE A 70 -1.71 6.88 7.24
N PRO A 71 -2.51 6.64 8.29
CA PRO A 71 -2.49 7.42 9.53
C PRO A 71 -1.30 7.07 10.45
N GLY A 72 -0.08 6.96 9.90
CA GLY A 72 1.11 6.51 10.62
C GLY A 72 1.47 7.38 11.84
N LYS A 73 1.24 8.69 11.75
CA LYS A 73 1.50 9.62 12.87
C LYS A 73 0.56 9.41 14.07
N ILE A 74 -0.67 8.94 13.84
CA ILE A 74 -1.60 8.63 14.92
C ILE A 74 -1.23 7.29 15.55
N ILE A 75 -1.05 6.28 14.69
CA ILE A 75 -0.81 4.90 15.09
C ILE A 75 0.48 4.81 15.91
N TRP A 76 1.56 5.44 15.46
CA TRP A 76 2.88 5.37 16.09
C TRP A 76 3.17 6.56 17.02
N SER A 77 2.13 7.14 17.61
CA SER A 77 2.28 8.21 18.61
C SER A 77 2.99 7.70 19.87
N PRO A 78 3.97 8.43 20.44
CA PRO A 78 4.70 8.01 21.63
C PRO A 78 3.81 7.91 22.89
N TYR A 79 2.63 8.53 22.85
CA TYR A 79 1.65 8.51 23.94
C TYR A 79 0.76 7.26 23.94
N VAL A 80 0.85 6.43 22.90
CA VAL A 80 0.01 5.23 22.74
C VAL A 80 0.87 4.00 23.06
N PRO A 81 0.39 3.08 23.92
CA PRO A 81 1.11 1.84 24.18
C PRO A 81 1.32 1.02 22.90
N SER A 82 2.50 0.41 22.74
CA SER A 82 2.88 -0.29 21.51
C SER A 82 1.89 -1.38 21.09
N LYS A 83 1.25 -2.06 22.05
CA LYS A 83 0.21 -3.07 21.78
C LYS A 83 -1.01 -2.47 21.08
N VAL A 84 -1.43 -1.27 21.49
CA VAL A 84 -2.55 -0.54 20.87
C VAL A 84 -2.15 -0.01 19.50
N SER A 85 -0.93 0.50 19.36
CA SER A 85 -0.38 0.92 18.05
C SER A 85 -0.36 -0.22 17.04
N PHE A 86 0.13 -1.39 17.45
CA PHE A 86 0.18 -2.56 16.58
C PHE A 86 -1.22 -3.00 16.15
N PHE A 87 -2.16 -3.07 17.10
CA PHE A 87 -3.56 -3.38 16.79
C PHE A 87 -4.19 -2.37 15.83
N ALA A 88 -3.99 -1.07 16.04
CA ALA A 88 -4.50 -0.02 15.17
C ALA A 88 -3.89 -0.08 13.75
N TRP A 89 -2.60 -0.44 13.65
CA TRP A 89 -1.93 -0.71 12.39
C TRP A 89 -2.56 -1.89 11.65
N GLU A 90 -2.75 -3.03 12.31
CA GLU A 90 -3.40 -4.21 11.72
C GLU A 90 -4.85 -3.90 11.29
N ALA A 91 -5.59 -3.16 12.12
CA ALA A 91 -6.97 -2.78 11.84
C ALA A 91 -7.07 -1.86 10.63
N SER A 92 -6.12 -0.94 10.46
CA SER A 92 -6.07 -0.01 9.32
C SER A 92 -5.80 -0.70 7.99
N TRP A 93 -5.18 -1.88 8.01
CA TRP A 93 -4.93 -2.72 6.83
C TRP A 93 -5.96 -3.83 6.64
N GLU A 94 -7.01 -3.86 7.46
CA GLU A 94 -8.01 -4.92 7.50
C GLU A 94 -7.39 -6.32 7.70
N LYS A 95 -6.39 -6.43 8.58
CA LYS A 95 -5.64 -7.67 8.85
C LYS A 95 -5.86 -8.27 10.25
N VAL A 96 -6.67 -7.63 11.08
CA VAL A 96 -7.07 -8.19 12.40
C VAL A 96 -7.82 -9.51 12.21
N LEU A 97 -7.64 -10.45 13.14
CA LEU A 97 -8.23 -11.78 13.11
C LEU A 97 -9.74 -11.79 13.43
N THR A 98 -10.54 -11.20 12.55
CA THR A 98 -12.02 -11.29 12.58
C THR A 98 -12.53 -12.49 11.79
N GLN A 99 -13.78 -12.88 12.03
CA GLN A 99 -14.39 -14.04 11.37
C GLN A 99 -14.43 -13.93 9.82
N ASP A 100 -14.61 -12.74 9.25
CA ASP A 100 -14.50 -12.53 7.79
C ASP A 100 -13.10 -12.86 7.26
N GLN A 101 -12.04 -12.51 8.00
CA GLN A 101 -10.66 -12.81 7.60
C GLN A 101 -10.35 -14.30 7.70
N LEU A 102 -10.90 -14.99 8.70
CA LEU A 102 -10.81 -16.45 8.80
C LEU A 102 -11.53 -17.13 7.63
N LYS A 103 -12.74 -16.68 7.29
CA LYS A 103 -13.48 -17.14 6.10
C LYS A 103 -12.67 -16.94 4.82
N ARG A 104 -12.06 -15.77 4.63
CA ARG A 104 -11.19 -15.47 3.47
C ARG A 104 -9.97 -16.40 3.39
N ARG A 105 -9.51 -16.94 4.51
CA ARG A 105 -8.41 -17.93 4.58
C ARG A 105 -8.89 -19.38 4.39
N GLY A 106 -10.15 -19.60 4.05
CA GLY A 106 -10.72 -20.93 3.75
C GLY A 106 -11.35 -21.65 4.93
N TRP A 107 -11.54 -20.99 6.09
CA TRP A 107 -12.22 -21.60 7.23
C TRP A 107 -13.75 -21.59 7.03
N ILE A 108 -14.40 -22.72 7.27
CA ILE A 108 -15.86 -22.85 7.18
C ILE A 108 -16.44 -22.55 8.57
N LEU A 109 -17.02 -21.36 8.72
CA LEU A 109 -17.71 -20.91 9.94
C LEU A 109 -18.87 -19.99 9.60
N ALA A 110 -19.87 -19.91 10.48
CA ALA A 110 -20.96 -18.93 10.36
C ALA A 110 -20.46 -17.57 10.86
N ASN A 111 -20.31 -16.60 9.96
CA ASN A 111 -19.85 -15.26 10.33
C ASN A 111 -20.99 -14.50 10.98
N ARG A 112 -20.81 -14.09 12.24
CA ARG A 112 -21.76 -13.28 12.98
C ARG A 112 -21.02 -12.49 14.04
N CYS A 113 -21.22 -11.17 14.05
CA CYS A 113 -20.62 -10.27 15.03
C CYS A 113 -20.95 -10.71 16.45
N CYS A 114 -19.92 -10.95 17.26
CA CYS A 114 -20.07 -11.41 18.65
C CYS A 114 -20.70 -10.38 19.60
N LEU A 115 -20.74 -9.10 19.21
CA LEU A 115 -21.26 -8.02 20.04
C LEU A 115 -22.74 -7.72 19.77
N CYS A 116 -23.12 -7.53 18.50
CA CYS A 116 -24.50 -7.19 18.14
C CYS A 116 -25.36 -8.41 17.81
N CYS A 117 -24.74 -9.55 17.49
CA CYS A 117 -25.40 -10.76 17.03
C CYS A 117 -26.40 -10.52 15.87
N ALA A 118 -26.22 -9.49 15.05
CA ALA A 118 -27.17 -9.13 14.00
C ALA A 118 -26.53 -9.19 12.60
N GLU A 119 -25.36 -8.58 12.45
CA GLU A 119 -24.64 -8.48 11.19
C GLU A 119 -23.42 -9.41 11.17
N GLU A 120 -22.82 -9.58 9.99
CA GLU A 120 -21.54 -10.26 9.84
C GLU A 120 -20.41 -9.50 10.58
N GLU A 121 -19.53 -10.25 11.23
CA GLU A 121 -18.32 -9.69 11.83
C GLU A 121 -17.33 -9.32 10.72
N SER A 122 -16.97 -8.05 10.67
CA SER A 122 -15.81 -7.53 9.97
C SER A 122 -15.09 -6.54 10.87
N ILE A 123 -13.84 -6.21 10.54
CA ILE A 123 -13.04 -5.25 11.30
C ILE A 123 -13.75 -3.89 11.38
N ASN A 124 -14.27 -3.41 10.25
CA ASN A 124 -15.01 -2.15 10.20
C ASN A 124 -16.34 -2.25 10.95
N HIS A 125 -17.03 -3.39 10.88
CA HIS A 125 -18.25 -3.57 11.67
C HIS A 125 -17.95 -3.56 13.16
N ILE A 126 -17.11 -4.46 13.66
CA ILE A 126 -16.90 -4.63 15.10
C ILE A 126 -16.28 -3.38 15.76
N LEU A 127 -15.41 -2.64 15.07
CA LEU A 127 -14.73 -1.46 15.61
C LEU A 127 -15.44 -0.13 15.36
N VAL A 128 -16.31 -0.05 14.36
CA VAL A 128 -16.93 1.23 13.93
C VAL A 128 -18.46 1.12 13.85
N HIS A 129 -18.98 0.17 13.08
CA HIS A 129 -20.41 0.18 12.71
C HIS A 129 -21.35 -0.62 13.63
N CYS A 130 -20.80 -1.46 14.50
CA CYS A 130 -21.55 -2.29 15.42
C CYS A 130 -22.37 -1.42 16.37
N SER A 131 -23.65 -1.77 16.57
CA SER A 131 -24.55 -1.02 17.46
C SER A 131 -24.02 -0.87 18.88
N LYS A 132 -23.35 -1.89 19.42
CA LYS A 132 -22.70 -1.83 20.74
C LYS A 132 -21.48 -0.93 20.75
N THR A 133 -20.66 -0.98 19.71
CA THR A 133 -19.47 -0.15 19.58
C THR A 133 -19.82 1.33 19.34
N LYS A 134 -20.90 1.61 18.60
CA LYS A 134 -21.41 2.98 18.41
C LYS A 134 -21.76 3.66 19.73
N ILE A 135 -22.40 2.94 20.66
CA ILE A 135 -22.69 3.49 22.01
C ILE A 135 -21.40 3.93 22.72
N LEU A 136 -20.31 3.16 22.59
CA LEU A 136 -19.01 3.54 23.18
C LEU A 136 -18.42 4.76 22.50
N TRP A 137 -18.50 4.84 21.17
CA TRP A 137 -18.06 6.02 20.43
C TRP A 137 -18.86 7.27 20.80
N ASP A 138 -20.18 7.17 20.90
CA ASP A 138 -21.05 8.28 21.29
C ASP A 138 -20.71 8.80 22.69
N LEU A 139 -20.38 7.90 23.63
CA LEU A 139 -19.88 8.28 24.95
C LEU A 139 -18.56 9.05 24.86
N VAL A 140 -17.59 8.52 24.10
CA VAL A 140 -16.28 9.18 23.91
C VAL A 140 -16.46 10.55 23.25
N PHE A 141 -17.26 10.66 22.19
CA PHE A 141 -17.54 11.90 21.51
C PHE A 141 -18.24 12.92 22.41
N SER A 142 -19.15 12.47 23.26
CA SER A 142 -19.81 13.31 24.28
C SER A 142 -18.80 13.87 25.29
N LEU A 143 -17.83 13.06 25.73
CA LEU A 143 -16.76 13.52 26.65
C LEU A 143 -15.89 14.62 26.03
N PHE A 144 -15.69 14.59 24.71
CA PHE A 144 -14.95 15.62 23.97
C PHE A 144 -15.84 16.75 23.43
N GLY A 145 -17.16 16.71 23.67
CA GLY A 145 -18.11 17.70 23.18
C GLY A 145 -18.19 17.79 21.66
N VAL A 146 -17.97 16.67 20.96
CA VAL A 146 -18.00 16.61 19.49
C VAL A 146 -19.18 15.79 19.00
N ASN A 147 -19.83 16.28 17.94
CA ASN A 147 -20.76 15.48 17.13
C ASN A 147 -19.97 14.92 15.95
N TRP A 148 -19.88 13.61 15.84
CA TRP A 148 -19.04 12.95 14.86
C TRP A 148 -19.81 11.91 14.07
N VAL A 149 -19.60 11.88 12.75
CA VAL A 149 -20.12 10.84 11.87
C VAL A 149 -18.98 9.88 11.54
N LEU A 150 -19.13 8.63 11.95
CA LEU A 150 -18.11 7.61 11.74
C LEU A 150 -17.99 7.23 10.24
N PRO A 151 -16.79 7.34 9.64
CA PRO A 151 -16.53 6.89 8.28
C PRO A 151 -16.72 5.39 8.08
N PHE A 152 -16.68 4.94 6.81
CA PHE A 152 -16.90 3.54 6.46
C PHE A 152 -15.82 2.60 7.03
N SER A 153 -14.55 3.02 7.08
CA SER A 153 -13.45 2.17 7.54
C SER A 153 -12.77 2.69 8.82
N VAL A 154 -12.10 1.78 9.55
CA VAL A 154 -11.23 2.14 10.69
C VAL A 154 -10.15 3.12 10.25
N LYS A 155 -9.55 2.86 9.08
CA LYS A 155 -8.50 3.69 8.50
C LYS A 155 -8.99 5.12 8.25
N ASP A 156 -10.16 5.28 7.64
CA ASP A 156 -10.75 6.59 7.38
C ASP A 156 -11.17 7.28 8.67
N THR A 157 -11.65 6.51 9.65
CA THR A 157 -11.96 7.04 11.00
C THR A 157 -10.72 7.67 11.64
N LEU A 158 -9.58 6.98 11.59
CA LEU A 158 -8.30 7.51 12.08
C LEU A 158 -7.85 8.74 11.28
N LEU A 159 -7.88 8.67 9.94
CA LEU A 159 -7.48 9.80 9.09
C LEU A 159 -8.33 11.04 9.32
N SER A 160 -9.66 10.90 9.35
CA SER A 160 -10.58 12.01 9.61
C SER A 160 -10.35 12.62 10.98
N TRP A 161 -10.13 11.81 12.01
CA TRP A 161 -9.81 12.30 13.35
C TRP A 161 -8.51 13.13 13.35
N TYR A 162 -7.47 12.67 12.64
CA TYR A 162 -6.22 13.43 12.54
C TYR A 162 -6.42 14.82 11.96
N VAL A 163 -7.14 14.90 10.84
CA VAL A 163 -7.35 16.16 10.11
C VAL A 163 -8.15 17.13 10.97
N SER A 164 -9.27 16.68 11.54
CA SER A 164 -10.18 17.55 12.30
C SER A 164 -9.58 18.12 13.59
N PHE A 165 -8.59 17.46 14.20
CA PHE A 165 -7.94 17.95 15.42
C PHE A 165 -6.56 18.57 15.20
N LYS A 166 -5.94 18.35 14.02
CA LYS A 166 -4.74 19.10 13.64
C LYS A 166 -5.07 20.55 13.28
N ASP A 167 -6.18 20.79 12.59
CA ASP A 167 -6.60 22.16 12.20
C ASP A 167 -7.02 23.03 13.38
N LYS A 168 -7.48 22.43 14.49
CA LYS A 168 -7.83 23.17 15.71
C LYS A 168 -6.62 23.72 16.47
N ASN A 169 -5.42 23.18 16.26
CA ASN A 169 -4.19 23.66 16.91
C ASN A 169 -3.54 24.86 16.19
N HIS A 170 -4.09 25.33 15.07
CA HIS A 170 -3.63 26.53 14.35
C HIS A 170 -4.55 27.76 14.50
N ARG A 171 -5.64 27.68 15.28
CA ARG A 171 -6.46 28.84 15.66
C ARG A 171 -6.22 29.23 17.11
N LYS A 172 -5.05 29.81 17.37
CA LYS A 172 -4.85 30.74 18.49
C LYS A 172 -4.19 32.00 17.94
N VAL A 173 -5.02 33.00 17.67
CA VAL A 173 -4.71 34.44 17.74
C VAL A 173 -5.85 35.07 18.51
#